data_AF-A0A3B0W082-F1
#
_entry.id   AF-A0A3B0W082-F1
#
_cell.length_a   1.000
_cell.length_b   1.000
_cell.length_c   1.000
_cell.angle_alpha   90.00
_cell.angle_beta   90.00
_cell.angle_gamma   90.00
#
_symmetry.space_group_name_H-M   'P 1'
#
loop_
_entity.id
_entity.type
_entity.pdbx_description
1 polymer ?
#
loop_
_entity_poly.entity_id
_entity_poly.type
_entity_poly.pdbx_seq_one_letter_code
_entity_poly.pdbx_strand_id
1 'polypeptide(L)'
;MAKTIEQLQSEADAAQKKAAEAKKKLRTAKLVATKKEREQTRKNDTRRKITFGAFMLNKVKHKDPESEKLYKEFLASLTKKQDREIFNLEPLPEEGKH
;
A
#
# COMPACT_ATOMS: atom_id res chain seq x y z
N MET A 1 42.38 37.15 23.33
CA MET A 1 41.97 37.29 21.92
C MET A 1 42.04 35.94 21.20
N ALA A 2 43.21 35.36 20.93
CA ALA A 2 43.33 34.10 20.16
C ALA A 2 42.66 32.87 20.82
N LYS A 3 42.86 32.63 22.13
CA LYS A 3 42.22 31.52 22.87
C LYS A 3 40.68 31.55 22.85
N THR A 4 40.11 32.74 22.76
CA THR A 4 38.65 32.96 22.75
C THR A 4 38.05 32.60 21.39
N ILE A 5 38.79 32.81 20.30
CA ILE A 5 38.37 32.48 18.94
C ILE A 5 38.39 30.96 18.73
N GLU A 6 39.44 30.27 19.20
CA GLU A 6 39.52 28.80 19.14
C GLU A 6 38.39 28.11 19.93
N GLN A 7 38.04 28.65 21.10
CA GLN A 7 36.91 28.14 21.89
C GLN A 7 35.58 28.30 21.14
N LEU A 8 35.32 29.49 20.56
CA LEU A 8 34.12 29.73 19.78
C LEU A 8 34.05 28.86 18.51
N GLN A 9 35.18 28.58 17.86
CA GLN A 9 35.26 27.64 16.73
C GLN A 9 34.95 26.21 17.15
N SER A 10 35.50 25.76 18.27
CA SER A 10 35.20 24.41 18.80
C SER A 10 33.72 24.25 19.16
N GLU A 11 33.10 25.28 19.74
CA GLU A 11 31.66 25.29 20.04
C GLU A 11 30.80 25.29 18.77
N ALA A 12 31.18 26.07 17.75
CA ALA A 12 30.51 26.08 16.45
C ALA A 12 30.56 24.71 15.77
N ASP A 13 31.72 24.04 15.78
CA ASP A 13 31.88 22.69 15.22
C ASP A 13 31.06 21.64 15.99
N ALA A 14 31.03 21.74 17.32
CA ALA A 14 30.22 20.86 18.16
C ALA A 14 28.72 21.06 17.91
N ALA A 15 28.27 22.30 17.75
CA ALA A 15 26.90 22.63 17.40
C ALA A 15 26.54 22.10 16.00
N GLN A 16 27.44 22.23 15.03
CA GLN A 16 27.25 21.73 13.67
C GLN A 16 27.14 20.20 13.62
N LYS A 17 28.00 19.48 14.37
CA LYS A 17 27.93 18.01 14.50
C LYS A 17 26.60 17.57 15.12
N LYS A 18 26.16 18.20 16.21
CA LYS A 18 24.85 17.93 16.84
C LYS A 18 23.69 18.19 15.88
N ALA A 19 23.73 19.27 15.11
CA ALA A 19 22.71 19.58 14.11
C ALA A 19 22.67 18.53 12.99
N ALA A 20 23.82 18.05 12.52
CA ALA A 20 23.91 16.99 11.52
C ALA A 20 23.32 15.67 12.03
N GLU A 21 23.63 15.28 13.27
CA GLU A 21 23.06 14.10 13.91
C GLU A 21 21.54 14.21 14.09
N ALA A 22 21.04 15.36 14.54
CA ALA A 22 19.60 15.61 14.68
C ALA A 22 18.88 15.51 13.34
N LYS A 23 19.43 16.08 12.26
CA LYS A 23 18.90 15.93 10.90
C LYS A 23 18.87 14.48 10.44
N LYS A 24 19.93 13.71 10.73
CA LYS A 24 19.98 12.27 10.40
C LYS A 24 18.89 11.49 11.15
N LYS A 25 18.72 11.72 12.45
CA LYS A 25 17.65 11.11 13.26
C LYS A 25 16.27 11.45 12.72
N LEU A 26 16.02 12.72 12.40
CA LEU A 26 14.74 13.17 11.82
C LEU A 26 14.46 12.47 10.48
N ARG A 27 15.46 12.38 9.59
CA ARG A 27 15.32 11.72 8.30
C ARG A 27 14.97 10.24 8.47
N THR A 28 15.67 9.54 9.36
CA THR A 28 15.36 8.14 9.67
C THR A 28 13.96 7.96 10.24
N ALA A 29 13.54 8.81 11.19
CA ALA A 29 12.20 8.78 11.76
C ALA A 29 11.10 8.99 10.70
N LYS A 30 11.31 9.94 9.77
CA LYS A 30 10.39 10.17 8.64
C LYS A 30 10.28 8.96 7.72
N LEU A 31 11.40 8.29 7.41
CA LEU A 31 11.39 7.09 6.58
C LEU A 31 10.65 5.93 7.26
N VAL A 32 10.85 5.74 8.56
CA VAL A 32 10.13 4.72 9.33
C VAL A 32 8.63 5.02 9.38
N ALA A 33 8.26 6.27 9.66
CA ALA A 33 6.86 6.69 9.72
C ALA A 33 6.15 6.49 8.37
N THR A 34 6.75 6.94 7.27
CA THR A 34 6.18 6.76 5.93
C THR A 34 6.10 5.29 5.51
N LYS A 35 7.06 4.45 5.90
CA LYS A 35 6.99 2.99 5.68
C LYS A 35 5.81 2.39 6.45
N LYS A 36 5.67 2.71 7.74
CA LYS A 36 4.57 2.22 8.59
C LYS A 36 3.21 2.65 8.06
N GLU A 37 3.08 3.89 7.61
CA GLU A 37 1.85 4.41 7.00
C GLU A 37 1.50 3.66 5.71
N ARG A 38 2.48 3.46 4.80
CA ARG A 38 2.26 2.68 3.57
C ARG A 38 1.83 1.24 3.87
N GLU A 39 2.46 0.59 4.86
CA GLU A 39 2.06 -0.74 5.29
C GLU A 39 0.65 -0.77 5.87
N GLN A 40 0.28 0.22 6.70
CA GLN A 40 -1.06 0.31 7.26
C GLN A 40 -2.11 0.56 6.18
N THR A 41 -1.84 1.45 5.23
CA THR A 41 -2.73 1.71 4.10
C THR A 41 -2.95 0.45 3.26
N ARG A 42 -1.90 -0.33 2.99
CA ARG A 42 -2.03 -1.63 2.31
C ARG A 42 -2.88 -2.62 3.12
N LYS A 43 -2.61 -2.75 4.42
CA LYS A 43 -3.42 -3.63 5.31
C LYS A 43 -4.88 -3.23 5.32
N ASN A 44 -5.17 -1.93 5.42
CA ASN A 44 -6.54 -1.41 5.42
C ASN A 44 -7.23 -1.65 4.06
N ASP A 45 -6.53 -1.42 2.95
CA ASP A 45 -7.07 -1.66 1.61
C ASP A 45 -7.35 -3.16 1.37
N THR A 46 -6.43 -4.05 1.75
CA THR A 46 -6.64 -5.50 1.72
C THR A 46 -7.85 -5.90 2.57
N ARG A 47 -7.94 -5.39 3.80
CA ARG A 47 -9.09 -5.68 4.68
C ARG A 47 -10.39 -5.20 4.07
N ARG A 48 -10.43 -3.97 3.53
CA ARG A 48 -11.60 -3.40 2.85
C ARG A 48 -12.07 -4.29 1.70
N LYS A 49 -11.14 -4.71 0.83
CA LYS A 49 -11.42 -5.60 -0.31
C LYS A 49 -11.97 -6.95 0.13
N ILE A 50 -11.37 -7.57 1.13
CA ILE A 50 -11.83 -8.88 1.66
C ILE A 50 -13.22 -8.74 2.30
N THR A 51 -13.41 -7.76 3.18
CA THR A 51 -14.69 -7.57 3.88
C THR A 51 -15.82 -7.26 2.90
N PHE A 52 -15.58 -6.38 1.94
CA PHE A 52 -16.57 -6.07 0.90
C PHE A 52 -16.85 -7.28 0.00
N GLY A 53 -15.82 -8.01 -0.43
CA GLY A 53 -15.98 -9.23 -1.22
C GLY A 53 -16.79 -10.30 -0.50
N ALA A 54 -16.51 -10.55 0.79
CA ALA A 54 -17.26 -11.49 1.61
C ALA A 54 -18.74 -11.10 1.74
N PHE A 55 -19.02 -9.81 1.91
CA PHE A 55 -20.39 -9.29 1.95
C PHE A 55 -21.12 -9.52 0.61
N MET A 56 -20.50 -9.18 -0.52
CA MET A 56 -21.09 -9.37 -1.85
C MET A 56 -21.36 -10.85 -2.15
N LEU A 57 -20.40 -11.74 -1.86
CA LEU A 57 -20.60 -13.18 -2.04
C LEU A 57 -21.75 -13.71 -1.18
N ASN A 58 -21.94 -13.17 0.02
CA ASN A 58 -23.07 -13.54 0.87
C ASN A 58 -24.41 -13.05 0.27
N LYS A 59 -24.46 -11.82 -0.24
CA LYS A 59 -25.64 -11.29 -0.93
C LYS A 59 -26.08 -12.15 -2.13
N VAL A 60 -25.11 -12.57 -2.94
CA VAL A 60 -25.36 -13.49 -4.07
C VAL A 60 -25.91 -14.84 -3.59
N LYS A 61 -25.37 -15.41 -2.50
CA LYS A 61 -25.89 -16.66 -1.91
C LYS A 61 -27.35 -16.55 -1.46
N HIS A 62 -27.76 -15.37 -1.00
CA HIS A 62 -29.14 -15.10 -0.60
C HIS A 62 -30.09 -14.80 -1.77
N LYS A 63 -29.64 -14.96 -3.03
CA LYS A 63 -30.42 -14.79 -4.27
C LYS A 63 -31.04 -13.39 -4.41
N ASP A 64 -30.31 -12.37 -3.97
CA ASP A 64 -30.67 -10.97 -4.23
C ASP A 64 -30.51 -10.66 -5.73
N PRO A 65 -31.58 -10.30 -6.47
CA PRO A 65 -31.54 -10.19 -7.94
C PRO A 65 -30.54 -9.15 -8.46
N GLU A 66 -30.43 -8.01 -7.78
CA GLU A 66 -29.47 -6.96 -8.15
C GLU A 66 -28.03 -7.42 -7.93
N SER A 67 -27.76 -8.09 -6.81
CA SER A 67 -26.44 -8.65 -6.50
C SER A 67 -26.05 -9.77 -7.46
N GLU A 68 -26.98 -10.62 -7.89
CA GLU A 68 -26.70 -11.65 -8.90
C GLU A 68 -26.33 -11.04 -10.27
N LYS A 69 -27.03 -9.98 -10.68
CA LYS A 69 -26.70 -9.25 -11.91
C LYS A 69 -25.29 -8.66 -11.85
N LEU A 70 -24.98 -7.93 -10.77
CA LEU A 70 -23.65 -7.37 -10.52
C LEU A 70 -22.56 -8.45 -10.49
N TYR A 71 -22.84 -9.61 -9.89
CA TYR A 71 -21.89 -10.71 -9.85
C TYR A 71 -21.62 -11.31 -11.24
N LYS A 72 -22.64 -11.46 -12.08
CA LYS A 72 -22.47 -11.91 -13.47
C LYS A 72 -21.66 -10.91 -14.29
N GLU A 73 -21.93 -9.61 -14.16
CA GLU A 73 -21.14 -8.55 -14.81
C GLU A 73 -19.68 -8.58 -14.33
N PHE A 74 -19.44 -8.78 -13.04
CA PHE A 74 -18.11 -8.97 -12.48
C PHE A 74 -17.40 -10.18 -13.08
N LEU A 75 -18.03 -11.35 -13.12
CA LEU A 75 -17.46 -12.57 -13.72
C LEU A 75 -17.14 -12.37 -15.21
N ALA A 76 -18.00 -11.65 -15.95
CA ALA A 76 -17.77 -11.34 -17.36
C ALA A 76 -16.58 -10.39 -17.57
N SER A 77 -16.31 -9.49 -16.62
CA SER A 77 -15.16 -8.58 -16.67
C SER A 77 -13.80 -9.26 -16.44
N LEU A 78 -13.78 -10.50 -15.95
CA LEU A 78 -12.54 -11.23 -15.67
C LEU A 78 -11.90 -11.72 -16.97
N THR A 79 -10.75 -11.15 -17.32
CA THR A 79 -10.00 -11.51 -18.54
C THR A 79 -8.80 -12.41 -18.26
N LYS A 80 -8.19 -12.31 -17.08
CA LYS A 80 -7.01 -13.10 -16.72
C LYS A 80 -7.39 -14.53 -16.38
N LYS A 81 -6.69 -15.50 -16.97
CA LYS A 81 -6.88 -16.94 -16.73
C LYS A 81 -6.90 -17.29 -15.23
N GLN A 82 -5.93 -16.78 -14.46
CA GLN A 82 -5.83 -17.03 -13.02
C GLN A 82 -7.06 -16.54 -12.24
N ASP A 83 -7.56 -15.35 -12.57
CA ASP A 83 -8.74 -14.78 -11.90
C ASP A 83 -10.00 -15.59 -12.27
N ARG A 84 -10.12 -16.01 -13.53
CA ARG A 84 -11.23 -16.84 -14.03
C ARG A 84 -11.25 -18.23 -13.38
N GLU A 85 -10.09 -18.86 -13.21
CA GLU A 85 -9.95 -20.17 -12.55
C GLU A 85 -10.46 -20.15 -11.10
N ILE A 86 -10.20 -19.08 -10.34
CA ILE A 86 -10.69 -18.92 -8.95
C ILE A 86 -12.21 -19.00 -8.88
N PHE A 87 -12.91 -18.54 -9.93
CA PHE A 87 -14.37 -18.56 -10.03
C PHE A 87 -14.90 -19.73 -10.87
N ASN A 88 -14.07 -20.74 -11.18
CA ASN A 88 -14.42 -21.89 -12.00
C ASN A 88 -14.96 -21.51 -13.40
N LEU A 89 -14.47 -20.41 -13.97
CA LEU A 89 -14.79 -19.99 -15.33
C LEU A 89 -13.81 -20.62 -16.32
N GLU A 90 -14.30 -20.99 -17.50
CA GLU A 90 -13.44 -21.44 -18.59
C GLU A 90 -12.48 -20.32 -19.02
N PRO A 91 -11.22 -20.64 -19.39
CA PRO A 91 -10.31 -19.68 -19.98
C PRO A 91 -10.95 -19.00 -21.19
N LEU A 92 -10.70 -17.71 -21.37
CA LEU A 92 -11.08 -17.07 -22.63
C LEU A 92 -10.25 -17.69 -23.76
N PRO A 93 -10.85 -17.87 -24.96
CA PRO A 93 -10.07 -18.22 -26.13
C PRO A 93 -8.97 -17.17 -26.29
N GLU A 94 -7.72 -17.60 -26.52
CA GLU A 94 -6.65 -16.65 -26.81
C GLU A 94 -7.05 -15.91 -28.09
N GLU A 95 -7.41 -14.62 -27.97
CA GLU A 95 -7.60 -13.76 -29.12
C GLU A 95 -6.29 -13.82 -29.93
N GLY A 96 -6.42 -14.32 -31.16
CA GLY A 96 -5.34 -14.94 -31.90
C GLY A 96 -4.02 -14.16 -31.90
N LYS A 97 -2.97 -14.82 -31.42
CA LYS A 97 -1.63 -14.62 -31.99
C LYS A 97 -1.57 -15.43 -33.28
N HIS A 98 -2.05 -14.84 -34.37
CA HIS A 98 -1.62 -15.20 -35.72
C HIS A 98 -0.48 -14.28 -36.14
#